data_AF-A0A0A8L4X0-F1
#
_entry.id   AF-A0A0A8L4X0-F1
#
_cell.length_a   1.000
_cell.length_b   1.000
_cell.length_c   1.000
_cell.angle_alpha   90.00
_cell.angle_beta   90.00
_cell.angle_gamma   90.00
#
_symmetry.space_group_name_H-M   'P 1'
#
loop_
_entity.id
_entity.type
_entity.pdbx_description
1 polymer ?
#
loop_
_entity_poly.entity_id
_entity_poly.type
_entity_poly.pdbx_seq_one_letter_code
_entity_poly.pdbx_strand_id
1 'polypeptide(L)'
;MASELNNVYETIDDAESYIKSNKISPAIEEFEKASKQLDIINSMESLPGNIHNAIVLLREDIDIRVKELGMLQEAQSTSESSEVGSNSSLSRFVTDGSLYHNGNSLSLADPLLLSITSKLENNIVRLITSTQTDKVNKTDVVQQFAQYRRELTMYEQKKSKDYEARLEQIMKENKKLLNQVNRLKDRWDSLVESAKQKRNQQQG
;
A
#
# COMPACT_ATOMS: atom_id res chain seq x y z
N MET A 1 25.44 22.88 4.81
CA MET A 1 24.39 22.25 5.63
C MET A 1 22.98 22.47 5.10
N ALA A 2 22.41 23.69 5.09
CA ALA A 2 21.02 23.88 4.62
C ALA A 2 20.80 23.51 3.13
N SER A 3 21.78 23.79 2.27
CA SER A 3 21.71 23.43 0.84
C SER A 3 21.89 21.93 0.59
N GLU A 4 22.67 21.23 1.42
CA GLU A 4 22.93 19.80 1.28
C GLU A 4 21.72 18.98 1.75
N LEU A 5 21.08 19.40 2.85
CA LEU A 5 19.85 18.76 3.32
C LEU A 5 18.66 19.05 2.40
N ASN A 6 18.57 20.26 1.82
CA ASN A 6 17.57 20.55 0.79
C ASN A 6 17.75 19.66 -0.45
N ASN A 7 19.00 19.39 -0.87
CA ASN A 7 19.28 18.49 -1.98
C ASN A 7 18.84 17.04 -1.67
N VAL A 8 19.00 16.59 -0.42
CA VAL A 8 18.46 15.29 0.03
C VAL A 8 16.93 15.27 -0.07
N TYR A 9 16.25 16.33 0.39
CA TYR A 9 14.79 16.40 0.31
C TYR A 9 14.27 16.50 -1.13
N GLU A 10 14.98 17.21 -2.02
CA GLU A 10 14.67 17.23 -3.46
C GLU A 10 14.82 15.84 -4.07
N THR A 11 15.88 15.11 -3.72
CA THR A 11 16.10 13.72 -4.17
C THR A 11 15.02 12.76 -3.66
N ILE A 12 14.52 12.97 -2.44
CA ILE A 12 13.40 12.20 -1.88
C ILE A 12 12.08 12.53 -2.59
N ASP A 13 11.81 13.80 -2.88
CA ASP A 13 10.59 14.22 -3.60
C ASP A 13 10.58 13.67 -5.05
N ASP A 14 11.74 13.66 -5.70
CA ASP A 14 11.92 13.01 -7.01
C ASP A 14 11.64 11.50 -6.94
N ALA A 15 12.15 10.80 -5.91
CA ALA A 15 11.86 9.38 -5.67
C ALA A 15 10.36 9.13 -5.44
N GLU A 16 9.68 9.99 -4.67
CA GLU A 16 8.23 9.91 -4.48
C GLU A 16 7.44 10.16 -5.76
N SER A 17 7.91 11.06 -6.63
CA SER A 17 7.33 11.30 -7.95
C SER A 17 7.42 10.06 -8.85
N TYR A 18 8.53 9.33 -8.78
CA TYR A 18 8.67 8.04 -9.46
C TYR A 18 7.73 6.96 -8.91
N ILE A 19 7.52 6.91 -7.59
CA ILE A 19 6.52 6.01 -6.98
C ILE A 19 5.11 6.35 -7.50
N LYS A 20 4.73 7.64 -7.51
CA LYS A 20 3.41 8.09 -8.02
C LYS A 20 3.20 7.72 -9.48
N SER A 21 4.28 7.63 -10.25
CA SER A 21 4.28 7.22 -11.66
C SER A 21 4.43 5.71 -11.88
N ASN A 22 4.39 4.89 -10.82
CA ASN A 22 4.59 3.43 -10.82
C ASN A 22 5.94 2.98 -11.42
N LYS A 23 6.98 3.82 -11.31
CA LYS A 23 8.33 3.51 -11.76
C LYS A 23 9.18 3.12 -10.56
N ILE A 24 9.15 1.84 -10.19
CA ILE A 24 9.76 1.34 -8.96
C ILE A 24 11.30 1.34 -9.03
N SER A 25 11.90 0.88 -10.14
CA SER A 25 13.37 0.83 -10.25
C SER A 25 14.03 2.22 -10.15
N PRO A 26 13.56 3.26 -10.87
CA PRO A 26 14.10 4.62 -10.72
C PRO A 26 13.87 5.22 -9.32
N ALA A 27 12.77 4.87 -8.65
CA ALA A 27 12.52 5.32 -7.28
C ALA A 27 13.55 4.74 -6.29
N ILE A 28 13.90 3.45 -6.43
CA ILE A 28 14.92 2.80 -5.61
C ILE A 28 16.28 3.47 -5.81
N GLU A 29 16.67 3.74 -7.05
CA GLU A 29 17.95 4.39 -7.37
C GLU A 29 18.07 5.79 -6.74
N GLU A 30 17.00 6.59 -6.76
CA GLU A 30 16.99 7.91 -6.14
C GLU A 30 16.97 7.84 -4.60
N PHE A 31 16.28 6.87 -3.99
CA PHE A 31 16.38 6.65 -2.54
C PHE A 31 17.79 6.21 -2.11
N GLU A 32 18.46 5.34 -2.86
CA GLU A 32 19.84 4.95 -2.56
C GLU A 32 20.82 6.14 -2.67
N LYS A 33 20.56 7.05 -3.60
CA LYS A 33 21.33 8.30 -3.77
C LYS A 33 21.09 9.26 -2.60
N ALA A 34 19.85 9.37 -2.11
CA ALA A 34 19.53 10.11 -0.89
C ALA A 34 20.24 9.53 0.34
N SER A 35 20.27 8.20 0.50
CA SER A 35 21.05 7.55 1.58
C SER A 35 22.55 7.85 1.50
N LYS A 36 23.15 7.82 0.31
CA LYS A 36 24.56 8.18 0.11
C LYS A 36 24.85 9.64 0.46
N GLN A 37 23.94 10.55 0.12
CA GLN A 37 24.05 11.96 0.49
C GLN A 37 23.93 12.16 2.01
N LEU A 38 23.05 11.42 2.68
CA LEU A 38 22.93 11.43 4.14
C LEU A 38 24.18 10.89 4.83
N ASP A 39 24.83 9.84 4.29
CA ASP A 39 26.09 9.33 4.82
C ASP A 39 27.22 10.36 4.74
N ILE A 40 27.27 11.15 3.65
CA ILE A 40 28.24 12.25 3.51
C ILE A 40 27.96 13.35 4.55
N ILE A 41 26.70 13.74 4.73
CA ILE A 41 26.32 14.76 5.73
C ILE A 41 26.63 14.26 7.14
N ASN A 42 26.34 12.99 7.43
CA ASN A 42 26.58 12.38 8.73
C ASN A 42 28.07 12.28 9.10
N SER A 43 28.95 12.23 8.09
CA SER A 43 30.40 12.23 8.27
C SER A 43 31.02 13.61 8.53
N MET A 44 30.23 14.70 8.45
CA MET A 44 30.72 16.04 8.79
C MET A 44 30.85 16.24 10.30
N GLU A 45 32.06 16.57 10.74
CA GLU A 45 32.55 16.55 12.14
C GLU A 45 31.92 17.59 13.10
N SER A 46 30.80 18.23 12.74
CA SER A 46 30.22 19.36 13.49
C SER A 46 28.68 19.38 13.42
N LEU A 47 28.03 18.24 13.61
CA LEU A 47 26.58 18.19 13.71
C LEU A 47 26.11 18.24 15.18
N PRO A 48 25.20 19.17 15.53
CA PRO A 48 24.45 19.09 16.78
C PRO A 48 23.80 17.71 16.95
N GLY A 49 23.87 17.13 18.15
CA GLY A 49 23.42 15.75 18.39
C GLY A 49 21.95 15.47 18.02
N ASN A 50 21.08 16.48 18.10
CA ASN A 50 19.70 16.41 17.62
C ASN A 50 19.60 16.29 16.10
N ILE A 51 20.46 16.98 15.35
CA ILE A 51 20.50 16.92 13.88
C ILE A 51 21.12 15.59 13.43
N HIS A 52 22.17 15.13 14.12
CA HIS A 52 22.74 13.81 13.91
C HIS A 52 21.69 12.70 14.09
N ASN A 53 20.94 12.73 15.19
CA ASN A 53 19.86 11.77 15.42
C ASN A 53 18.75 11.85 14.36
N ALA A 54 18.37 13.05 13.92
CA ALA A 54 17.38 13.22 12.85
C ALA A 54 17.86 12.65 11.50
N ILE A 55 19.15 12.82 11.18
CA ILE A 55 19.77 12.25 9.97
C ILE A 55 19.80 10.72 10.04
N VAL A 56 20.15 10.14 11.20
CA VAL A 56 20.15 8.69 11.40
C VAL A 56 18.73 8.11 11.25
N LEU A 57 17.72 8.74 11.87
CA LEU A 57 16.33 8.31 11.75
C LEU A 57 15.81 8.43 10.31
N LEU A 58 16.16 9.50 9.59
CA LEU A 58 15.78 9.68 8.19
C LEU A 58 16.42 8.62 7.30
N ARG A 59 17.68 8.26 7.57
CA ARG A 59 18.39 7.19 6.86
C ARG A 59 17.74 5.83 7.11
N GLU A 60 17.38 5.51 8.36
CA GLU A 60 16.67 4.27 8.68
C GLU A 60 15.32 4.18 7.95
N ASP A 61 14.57 5.29 7.87
CA ASP A 61 13.30 5.36 7.15
C ASP A 61 13.49 5.11 5.64
N ILE A 62 14.52 5.72 5.03
CA ILE A 62 14.85 5.50 3.61
C ILE A 62 15.28 4.04 3.36
N ASP A 63 16.09 3.44 4.24
CA ASP A 63 16.53 2.06 4.09
C ASP A 63 15.34 1.08 4.18
N ILE A 64 14.38 1.33 5.08
CA ILE A 64 13.12 0.58 5.14
C ILE A 64 12.35 0.75 3.83
N ARG A 65 12.25 1.98 3.33
CA ARG A 65 11.52 2.31 2.10
C ARG A 65 12.09 1.62 0.87
N VAL A 66 13.42 1.57 0.73
CA VAL A 66 14.11 0.84 -0.35
C VAL A 66 13.79 -0.65 -0.27
N LYS A 67 13.81 -1.24 0.93
CA LYS A 67 13.49 -2.66 1.12
C LYS A 67 12.04 -2.98 0.76
N GLU A 68 11.08 -2.12 1.12
CA GLU A 68 9.68 -2.26 0.73
C GLU A 68 9.49 -2.21 -0.78
N LEU A 69 10.14 -1.26 -1.46
CA LEU A 69 10.08 -1.12 -2.91
C LEU A 69 10.71 -2.31 -3.64
N GLY A 70 11.80 -2.87 -3.12
CA GLY A 70 12.41 -4.09 -3.65
C GLY A 70 11.46 -5.30 -3.59
N MET A 71 10.75 -5.48 -2.48
CA MET A 71 9.73 -6.55 -2.37
C MET A 71 8.58 -6.36 -3.36
N LEU A 72 8.16 -5.11 -3.63
CA LEU A 72 7.12 -4.81 -4.61
C LEU A 72 7.59 -5.10 -6.05
N GLN A 73 8.86 -4.85 -6.35
CA GLN A 73 9.46 -5.17 -7.65
C GLN A 73 9.53 -6.68 -7.91
N GLU A 74 9.88 -7.47 -6.89
CA GLU A 74 9.88 -8.94 -6.95
C GLU A 74 8.45 -9.50 -7.11
N ALA A 75 7.47 -8.90 -6.44
CA ALA A 75 6.06 -9.28 -6.54
C ALA A 75 5.46 -8.97 -7.93
N GLN A 76 5.83 -7.84 -8.55
CA GLN A 76 5.42 -7.51 -9.92
C GLN A 76 6.03 -8.48 -10.95
N SER A 77 7.27 -8.92 -10.72
CA SER A 77 7.97 -9.84 -11.63
C SER A 77 7.44 -11.29 -11.57
N THR A 78 6.73 -11.67 -10.50
CA THR A 78 6.24 -13.03 -10.26
C THR A 78 4.75 -13.22 -10.61
N SER A 79 4.01 -12.13 -10.82
CA SER A 79 2.55 -12.16 -11.06
C SER A 79 2.14 -12.38 -12.53
N GLU A 80 3.07 -12.43 -13.48
CA GLU A 80 2.77 -12.66 -14.91
C GLU A 80 2.58 -14.15 -15.27
N SER A 81 2.71 -15.07 -14.31
CA SER A 81 2.59 -16.51 -14.57
C SER A 81 1.84 -17.20 -13.44
N SER A 82 0.50 -17.26 -13.53
CA SER A 82 -0.34 -18.39 -13.08
C SER A 82 -1.82 -18.02 -13.13
N GLU A 83 -2.48 -18.39 -14.22
CA GLU A 83 -3.91 -18.68 -14.18
C GLU A 83 -4.14 -19.98 -13.38
N VAL A 84 -5.23 -20.03 -12.61
CA VAL A 84 -6.17 -21.17 -12.46
C VAL A 84 -6.89 -21.04 -11.13
N GLY A 85 -8.22 -20.96 -11.23
CA GLY A 85 -9.13 -20.84 -10.09
C GLY A 85 -9.33 -22.14 -9.32
N SER A 86 -9.92 -22.00 -8.15
CA SER A 86 -10.80 -23.03 -7.58
C SER A 86 -11.68 -22.40 -6.51
N ASN A 87 -12.99 -22.54 -6.73
CA ASN A 87 -14.03 -22.15 -5.82
C ASN A 87 -14.07 -23.14 -4.64
N SER A 88 -13.99 -22.66 -3.41
CA SER A 88 -14.60 -23.38 -2.29
C SER A 88 -15.20 -22.41 -1.28
N SER A 89 -16.44 -22.70 -0.95
CA SER A 89 -17.37 -21.87 -0.22
C SER A 89 -17.14 -22.00 1.28
N LEU A 90 -16.75 -20.92 1.96
CA LEU A 90 -16.93 -20.79 3.40
C LEU A 90 -17.52 -19.43 3.78
N SER A 91 -18.81 -19.53 4.05
CA SER A 91 -19.75 -18.70 4.78
C SER A 91 -19.18 -17.69 5.79
N ARG A 92 -19.76 -16.47 5.70
CA ARG A 92 -20.16 -15.51 6.76
C ARG A 92 -19.19 -15.29 7.92
N PHE A 93 -18.49 -14.16 7.87
CA PHE A 93 -18.43 -13.23 9.01
C PHE A 93 -18.63 -11.80 8.49
N VAL A 94 -19.69 -11.19 8.99
CA VAL A 94 -20.04 -9.77 8.84
C VAL A 94 -19.66 -9.12 10.17
N THR A 95 -18.78 -8.12 10.14
CA THR A 95 -18.65 -7.02 11.12
C THR A 95 -17.73 -6.00 10.46
N ASP A 96 -18.30 -5.02 9.77
CA ASP A 96 -18.76 -3.72 10.29
C ASP A 96 -17.62 -2.69 10.29
N GLY A 97 -17.94 -1.55 9.70
CA GLY A 97 -16.98 -0.53 9.31
C GLY A 97 -16.60 0.36 10.48
N SER A 98 -15.31 0.53 10.68
CA SER A 98 -14.78 1.68 11.40
C SER A 98 -13.48 2.11 10.73
N LEU A 99 -13.64 2.88 9.66
CA LEU A 99 -12.62 3.78 9.13
C LEU A 99 -12.42 4.89 10.16
N TYR A 100 -11.20 5.06 10.66
CA TYR A 100 -10.46 6.31 10.86
C TYR A 100 -9.26 6.03 11.78
N HIS A 101 -8.10 5.88 11.14
CA HIS A 101 -6.78 5.66 11.71
C HIS A 101 -6.15 7.02 12.03
N ASN A 102 -5.82 7.26 13.30
CA ASN A 102 -5.00 8.38 13.74
C ASN A 102 -3.63 7.84 14.18
N GLY A 103 -2.57 8.42 13.63
CA GLY A 103 -1.17 8.43 14.06
C GLY A 103 -0.58 7.20 14.76
N ASN A 104 0.45 6.62 14.12
CA ASN A 104 1.49 5.79 14.74
C ASN A 104 1.02 4.53 15.47
N SER A 105 0.62 3.53 14.69
CA SER A 105 0.77 2.12 15.05
C SER A 105 0.62 1.28 13.78
N LEU A 106 1.71 0.65 13.34
CA LEU A 106 1.75 -0.43 12.36
C LEU A 106 1.06 -1.71 12.87
N SER A 107 -0.12 -1.57 13.49
CA SER A 107 -0.94 -2.68 13.92
C SER A 107 -2.40 -2.44 13.57
N LEU A 108 -2.66 -2.19 12.28
CA LEU A 108 -3.87 -2.71 11.66
C LEU A 108 -3.65 -4.21 11.45
N ALA A 109 -3.62 -4.95 12.56
CA ALA A 109 -3.65 -6.40 12.51
C ALA A 109 -5.06 -6.77 12.03
N ASP A 110 -5.20 -6.94 10.71
CA ASP A 110 -6.41 -7.51 10.11
C ASP A 110 -6.79 -8.75 10.93
N PRO A 111 -7.98 -8.80 11.57
CA PRO A 111 -8.31 -9.84 12.52
C PRO A 111 -8.18 -11.26 11.93
N LEU A 112 -8.39 -11.39 10.61
CA LEU A 112 -8.22 -12.66 9.91
C LEU A 112 -6.74 -12.99 9.75
N LEU A 113 -5.92 -12.03 9.31
CA LEU A 113 -4.47 -12.22 9.20
C LEU A 113 -3.84 -12.52 10.55
N LEU A 114 -4.21 -11.76 11.58
CA LEU A 114 -3.78 -11.97 12.96
C LEU A 114 -4.12 -13.37 13.44
N SER A 115 -5.35 -13.84 13.18
CA SER A 115 -5.77 -15.20 13.50
C SER A 115 -4.93 -16.26 12.81
N ILE A 116 -4.63 -16.09 11.51
CA ILE A 116 -3.80 -17.02 10.73
C ILE A 116 -2.35 -17.05 11.29
N THR A 117 -1.79 -15.88 11.59
CA THR A 117 -0.44 -15.76 12.17
C THR A 117 -0.36 -16.34 13.57
N SER A 118 -1.28 -15.97 14.47
CA SER A 118 -1.33 -16.50 15.83
C SER A 118 -1.57 -18.01 15.85
N LYS A 119 -2.32 -18.57 14.90
CA LYS A 119 -2.49 -20.02 14.77
C LYS A 119 -1.18 -20.73 14.41
N LEU A 120 -0.40 -20.17 13.48
CA LEU A 120 0.93 -20.70 13.16
C LEU A 120 1.84 -20.65 14.40
N GLU A 121 1.93 -19.50 15.05
CA GLU A 121 2.75 -19.30 16.25
C GLU A 121 2.41 -20.31 17.33
N ASN A 122 1.13 -20.44 17.69
CA ASN A 122 0.67 -21.41 18.68
C ASN A 122 1.00 -22.86 18.29
N ASN A 123 0.86 -23.21 17.01
CA ASN A 123 1.18 -24.55 16.54
C ASN A 123 2.68 -24.85 16.59
N ILE A 124 3.53 -23.89 16.25
CA ILE A 124 5.00 -24.02 16.33
C ILE A 124 5.44 -24.10 17.79
N VAL A 125 4.96 -23.21 18.66
CA VAL A 125 5.26 -23.22 20.10
C VAL A 125 4.83 -24.55 20.72
N ARG A 126 3.65 -25.08 20.35
CA ARG A 126 3.20 -26.39 20.83
C ARG A 126 4.12 -27.51 20.38
N LEU A 127 4.58 -27.53 19.13
CA LEU A 127 5.50 -28.56 18.62
C LEU A 127 6.85 -28.54 19.35
N ILE A 128 7.37 -27.33 19.64
CA ILE A 128 8.62 -27.15 20.39
C ILE A 128 8.45 -27.59 21.85
N THR A 129 7.33 -27.25 22.49
CA THR A 129 7.08 -27.54 23.91
C THR A 129 6.62 -28.98 24.18
N SER A 130 6.02 -29.65 23.20
CA SER A 130 5.52 -31.04 23.35
C SER A 130 6.59 -32.11 23.09
N THR A 131 7.70 -31.77 22.43
CA THR A 131 8.77 -32.73 22.15
C THR A 131 9.67 -32.85 23.38
N GLN A 132 9.43 -33.84 24.23
CA GLN A 132 10.31 -34.23 25.35
C GLN A 132 11.69 -34.73 24.89
N THR A 133 11.85 -35.01 23.59
CA THR A 133 13.10 -35.35 22.95
C THR A 133 13.65 -34.11 22.24
N ASP A 134 14.93 -33.79 22.43
CA ASP A 134 15.67 -32.61 21.91
C ASP A 134 15.65 -32.40 20.38
N LYS A 135 14.77 -33.09 19.63
CA LYS A 135 14.67 -33.03 18.18
C LYS A 135 13.24 -32.72 17.75
N VAL A 136 13.00 -31.44 17.45
CA VAL A 136 11.81 -30.99 16.73
C VAL A 136 11.74 -31.72 15.38
N ASN A 137 10.61 -32.37 15.11
CA ASN A 137 10.37 -33.04 13.84
C ASN A 137 10.23 -31.98 12.73
N LYS A 138 11.25 -31.88 11.88
CA LYS A 138 11.31 -30.90 10.77
C LYS A 138 10.10 -31.05 9.83
N THR A 139 9.60 -32.26 9.62
CA THR A 139 8.47 -32.53 8.74
C THR A 139 7.19 -31.88 9.24
N ASP A 140 6.94 -31.91 10.56
CA ASP A 140 5.74 -31.33 11.15
C ASP A 140 5.74 -29.80 11.08
N VAL A 141 6.92 -29.19 11.28
CA VAL A 141 7.12 -27.75 11.09
C VAL A 141 6.86 -27.35 9.64
N VAL A 142 7.41 -28.09 8.67
CA VAL A 142 7.17 -27.84 7.24
C VAL A 142 5.69 -27.95 6.89
N GLN A 143 4.96 -28.90 7.49
CA GLN A 143 3.51 -29.03 7.31
C GLN A 143 2.75 -27.81 7.86
N GLN A 144 3.13 -27.27 9.03
CA GLN A 144 2.51 -26.06 9.58
C GLN A 144 2.73 -24.86 8.65
N PHE A 145 3.93 -24.68 8.11
CA PHE A 145 4.20 -23.62 7.12
C PHE A 145 3.49 -23.83 5.79
N ALA A 146 3.29 -25.08 5.35
CA ALA A 146 2.51 -25.39 4.15
C ALA A 146 1.00 -25.09 4.36
N GLN A 147 0.48 -25.30 5.56
CA GLN A 147 -0.87 -24.91 5.92
C GLN A 147 -1.01 -23.38 6.01
N TYR A 148 -0.09 -22.70 6.68
CA TYR A 148 -0.07 -21.25 6.78
C TYR A 148 -0.04 -20.58 5.41
N ARG A 149 0.82 -21.06 4.49
CA ARG A 149 0.87 -20.54 3.11
C ARG A 149 -0.47 -20.65 2.40
N ARG A 150 -1.18 -21.78 2.53
CA ARG A 150 -2.52 -21.93 1.94
C ARG A 150 -3.54 -20.96 2.55
N GLU A 151 -3.53 -20.81 3.87
CA GLU A 151 -4.44 -19.88 4.56
C GLU A 151 -4.14 -18.42 4.19
N LEU A 152 -2.87 -18.05 4.05
CA LEU A 152 -2.43 -16.73 3.60
C LEU A 152 -2.85 -16.44 2.16
N THR A 153 -2.65 -17.39 1.23
CA THR A 153 -3.10 -17.23 -0.17
C THR A 153 -4.60 -17.02 -0.25
N MET A 154 -5.39 -17.75 0.54
CA MET A 154 -6.85 -17.53 0.59
C MET A 154 -7.22 -16.15 1.12
N TYR A 155 -6.52 -15.69 2.16
CA TYR A 155 -6.69 -14.35 2.71
C TYR A 155 -6.41 -13.27 1.66
N GLU A 156 -5.29 -13.37 0.94
CA GLU A 156 -4.90 -12.41 -0.11
C GLU A 156 -5.90 -12.41 -1.26
N GLN A 157 -6.34 -13.58 -1.72
CA GLN A 157 -7.36 -13.69 -2.77
C GLN A 157 -8.69 -13.05 -2.36
N LYS A 158 -9.14 -13.29 -1.13
CA LYS A 158 -10.35 -12.66 -0.60
C LYS A 158 -10.20 -11.15 -0.55
N LYS A 159 -9.07 -10.67 -0.04
CA LYS A 159 -8.77 -9.25 0.06
C LYS A 159 -8.74 -8.58 -1.32
N SER A 160 -8.14 -9.24 -2.31
CA SER A 160 -8.16 -8.78 -3.71
C SER A 160 -9.59 -8.64 -4.24
N LYS A 161 -10.43 -9.65 -4.06
CA LYS A 161 -11.84 -9.63 -4.48
C LYS A 161 -12.65 -8.52 -3.80
N ASP A 162 -12.43 -8.30 -2.51
CA ASP A 162 -13.10 -7.23 -1.77
C ASP A 162 -12.68 -5.83 -2.29
N TYR A 163 -11.41 -5.65 -2.66
CA TYR A 163 -10.94 -4.42 -3.30
C TYR A 163 -11.51 -4.24 -4.71
N GLU A 164 -11.53 -5.28 -5.52
CA GLU A 164 -12.14 -5.26 -6.86
C GLU A 164 -13.62 -4.88 -6.79
N ALA A 165 -14.38 -5.47 -5.86
CA ALA A 165 -15.79 -5.16 -5.67
C ALA A 165 -16.02 -3.70 -5.25
N ARG A 166 -15.19 -3.19 -4.33
CA ARG A 166 -15.24 -1.77 -3.92
C ARG A 166 -14.89 -0.84 -5.08
N LEU A 167 -13.86 -1.18 -5.85
CA LEU A 167 -13.47 -0.41 -7.03
C LEU A 167 -14.60 -0.36 -8.05
N GLU A 168 -15.23 -1.50 -8.35
CA GLU A 168 -16.34 -1.57 -9.29
C GLU A 168 -17.55 -0.77 -8.81
N GLN A 169 -17.86 -0.82 -7.50
CA GLN A 169 -18.90 0.01 -6.91
C GLN A 169 -18.61 1.50 -7.11
N ILE A 170 -17.41 1.95 -6.76
CA ILE A 170 -17.00 3.35 -6.91
C ILE A 170 -17.04 3.78 -8.38
N MET A 171 -16.60 2.93 -9.31
CA MET A 171 -16.69 3.21 -10.74
C MET A 171 -18.14 3.37 -11.21
N LYS A 172 -19.06 2.53 -10.73
CA LYS A 172 -20.50 2.63 -11.05
C LYS A 172 -21.09 3.93 -10.50
N GLU A 173 -20.76 4.30 -9.27
CA GLU A 173 -21.21 5.54 -8.65
C GLU A 173 -20.65 6.77 -9.37
N ASN A 174 -19.36 6.77 -9.70
CA ASN A 174 -18.72 7.84 -10.45
C ASN A 174 -19.36 8.03 -11.83
N LYS A 175 -19.65 6.93 -12.56
CA LYS A 175 -20.39 6.99 -13.83
C LYS A 175 -21.80 7.58 -13.66
N LYS A 176 -22.50 7.26 -12.57
CA LYS A 176 -23.82 7.86 -12.26
C LYS A 176 -23.70 9.37 -12.03
N LEU A 177 -22.73 9.80 -11.24
CA LEU A 177 -22.48 11.21 -10.95
C LEU A 177 -22.10 11.97 -12.23
N LEU A 178 -21.21 11.41 -13.05
CA LEU A 178 -20.83 11.98 -14.35
C LEU A 178 -22.05 12.20 -15.25
N ASN A 179 -22.97 11.23 -15.31
CA ASN A 179 -24.21 11.37 -16.07
C ASN A 179 -25.13 12.46 -15.50
N GLN A 180 -25.18 12.63 -14.18
CA GLN A 180 -25.94 13.73 -13.57
C GLN A 180 -25.33 15.09 -13.90
N VAL A 181 -24.00 15.21 -13.85
CA VAL A 181 -23.27 16.42 -14.25
C VAL A 181 -23.58 16.79 -15.70
N ASN A 182 -23.50 15.83 -16.62
CA ASN A 182 -23.79 16.09 -18.03
C ASN A 182 -25.24 16.55 -18.24
N ARG A 183 -26.23 15.92 -17.59
CA ARG A 183 -27.63 16.36 -17.67
C ARG A 183 -27.85 17.77 -17.14
N LEU A 184 -27.17 18.13 -16.06
CA LEU A 184 -27.26 19.48 -15.50
C LEU A 184 -26.61 20.51 -16.43
N LYS A 185 -25.49 20.15 -17.06
CA LYS A 185 -24.82 20.97 -18.06
C LYS A 185 -25.71 21.19 -19.29
N ASP A 186 -26.32 20.14 -19.85
CA ASP A 186 -27.22 20.26 -21.01
C ASP A 186 -28.42 21.18 -20.71
N ARG A 187 -28.98 21.08 -19.49
CA ARG A 187 -30.05 21.97 -19.02
C ARG A 187 -29.58 23.41 -18.90
N TRP A 188 -28.39 23.62 -18.34
CA TRP A 188 -27.78 24.93 -18.23
C TRP A 188 -27.55 25.55 -19.62
N ASP A 189 -26.93 24.81 -20.54
CA ASP A 189 -26.66 25.25 -21.90
C ASP A 189 -27.96 25.59 -22.64
N SER A 190 -29.03 24.79 -22.45
CA SER A 190 -30.36 25.07 -22.99
C SER A 190 -30.97 26.37 -22.45
N LEU A 191 -30.83 26.64 -21.15
CA LEU A 191 -31.30 27.88 -20.53
C LEU A 191 -30.52 29.10 -21.04
N VAL A 192 -29.20 28.98 -21.16
CA VAL A 192 -28.32 30.01 -21.72
C VAL A 192 -28.72 30.31 -23.17
N GLU A 193 -28.95 29.28 -23.98
CA GLU A 193 -29.34 29.45 -25.38
C GLU A 193 -30.74 30.09 -25.51
N SER A 194 -31.69 29.69 -24.68
CA SER A 194 -33.02 30.32 -24.63
C SER A 194 -32.94 31.80 -24.22
N ALA A 195 -32.08 32.14 -23.25
CA ALA A 195 -31.85 33.53 -22.85
C ALA A 195 -31.21 34.37 -23.97
N LYS A 196 -30.23 33.81 -24.69
CA LYS A 196 -29.63 34.46 -25.88
C LYS A 196 -30.66 34.70 -26.98
N GLN A 197 -31.51 33.71 -27.28
CA GLN A 197 -32.57 33.85 -28.27
C GLN A 197 -33.57 34.94 -27.89
N LYS A 198 -34.02 35.00 -26.63
CA LYS A 198 -34.90 36.08 -26.14
C LYS A 198 -34.25 37.45 -26.28
N ARG A 199 -32.96 37.60 -25.97
CA ARG A 199 -32.24 38.87 -26.14
C ARG A 199 -32.19 39.30 -27.60
N ASN A 200 -31.88 38.37 -28.51
CA ASN A 200 -31.81 38.68 -29.95
C ASN A 200 -33.19 39.08 -30.51
N GLN A 201 -34.29 38.49 -30.00
CA GLN A 201 -35.66 38.89 -30.39
C GLN A 201 -36.08 40.26 -29.84
N GLN A 202 -35.45 40.75 -28.77
CA GLN A 202 -35.72 42.09 -28.20
C GLN A 202 -34.85 43.19 -28.80
N GLN A 203 -33.76 42.82 -29.51
CA GLN A 203 -32.82 43.74 -30.14
C GLN A 203 -32.97 43.85 -31.66
N GLY A 204 -33.84 43.03 -32.26
CA GLY A 204 -34.26 43.15 -33.67
C GLY A 204 -35.64 43.79 -33.77
#